data_AF-A0A6H1ZTI8-F1
#
_entry.id   AF-A0A6H1ZTI8-F1
#
_cell.length_a   1.000
_cell.length_b   1.000
_cell.length_c   1.000
_cell.angle_alpha   90.00
_cell.angle_beta   90.00
_cell.angle_gamma   90.00
#
_symmetry.space_group_name_H-M   'P 1'
#
loop_
_entity.id
_entity.type
_entity.pdbx_description
1 polymer ?
#
loop_
_entity_poly.entity_id
_entity_poly.type
_entity_poly.pdbx_seq_one_letter_code
_entity_poly.pdbx_strand_id
1 'polypeptide(L)'
;MEMGETNVEGGAAEVVDIGGTGFKTPEELATGYLNLQKKLGEQGSELGNLRKDHDGLRSQAEVLAMTLKEQLSKGEKTSAKPEPTTDYGKELASVEKEIQELDPVSDGYQKTLASLVSKATRLAAADQHEKTLGAAGDLFKKELTERDVKSSQQAFYDANPTFQDPAMQARIKEYIAKDKTGMSDPLSAFREIQRDDIAAEAKVALDENAELKKRLNLAKGTDETGKVIVKGQSPGQSKTNQPKLSGKDLDAGALAALRASRGEA
;
A
#
# COMPACT_ATOMS: atom_id res chain seq x y z
N MET A 1 46.73 -5.31 51.09
CA MET A 1 46.75 -3.88 50.73
C MET A 1 46.24 -3.81 49.31
N GLU A 2 45.20 -3.08 48.95
CA GLU A 2 44.30 -2.20 49.68
C GLU A 2 43.07 -2.05 48.77
N MET A 3 41.90 -1.91 49.38
CA MET A 3 40.63 -1.74 48.70
C MET A 3 40.58 -0.38 47.99
N GLY A 4 39.94 -0.33 46.84
CA GLY A 4 39.68 0.91 46.12
C GLY A 4 38.47 0.74 45.21
N GLU A 5 37.30 0.59 45.83
CA GLU A 5 36.02 0.83 45.17
C GLU A 5 36.00 2.28 44.64
N THR A 6 35.70 2.46 43.36
CA THR A 6 35.13 3.73 42.87
C THR A 6 33.78 3.44 42.24
N ASN A 7 32.78 3.86 42.99
CA ASN A 7 31.38 3.90 42.65
C ASN A 7 31.13 4.85 41.47
N VAL A 8 30.06 4.53 40.74
CA VAL A 8 29.51 5.24 39.58
C VAL A 8 29.05 6.65 39.95
N GLU A 9 29.51 7.67 39.21
CA GLU A 9 28.75 8.91 39.03
C GLU A 9 28.65 9.24 37.54
N GLY A 10 27.39 9.42 37.09
CA GLY A 10 27.02 9.62 35.70
C GLY A 10 27.62 10.89 35.11
N GLY A 11 28.38 10.73 34.04
CA GLY A 11 28.66 11.76 33.05
C GLY A 11 27.88 11.41 31.79
N ALA A 12 27.04 12.33 31.31
CA ALA A 12 26.32 12.21 30.05
C ALA A 12 27.28 11.76 28.94
N ALA A 13 26.99 10.62 28.31
CA ALA A 13 27.71 10.18 27.12
C ALA A 13 27.55 11.28 26.06
N GLU A 14 28.64 11.98 25.81
CA GLU A 14 28.76 12.97 24.76
C GLU A 14 28.31 12.32 23.45
N VAL A 15 27.30 12.90 22.80
CA VAL A 15 26.80 12.43 21.51
C VAL A 15 27.94 12.65 20.51
N VAL A 16 28.73 11.61 20.27
CA VAL A 16 29.75 11.61 19.21
C VAL A 16 29.01 11.47 17.89
N ASP A 17 28.58 12.61 17.35
CA ASP A 17 28.03 12.71 16.01
C ASP A 17 29.12 12.26 15.03
N ILE A 18 28.88 11.17 14.29
CA ILE A 18 29.81 10.71 13.27
C ILE A 18 29.62 11.64 12.07
N GLY A 19 30.44 12.69 12.03
CA GLY A 19 30.34 13.81 11.11
C GLY A 19 30.02 13.38 9.67
N GLY A 20 28.91 13.92 9.15
CA GLY A 20 28.41 13.64 7.80
C GLY A 20 27.37 12.51 7.73
N THR A 21 27.00 11.89 8.85
CA THR A 21 25.98 10.83 8.91
C THR A 21 24.96 11.12 10.00
N GLY A 22 23.72 10.63 9.86
CA GLY A 22 22.66 10.83 10.87
C GLY A 22 22.69 9.85 12.04
N PHE A 23 23.80 9.11 12.23
CA PHE A 23 23.91 8.03 13.21
C PHE A 23 24.68 8.49 14.45
N LYS A 24 24.20 8.09 15.63
CA LYS A 24 24.71 8.58 16.92
C LYS A 24 25.82 7.72 17.48
N THR A 25 26.01 6.50 16.96
CA THR A 25 27.05 5.58 17.40
C THR A 25 27.70 4.84 16.24
N PRO A 26 28.96 4.37 16.38
CA PRO A 26 29.65 3.58 15.37
C PRO A 26 28.96 2.24 15.08
N GLU A 27 28.27 1.68 16.07
CA GLU A 27 27.51 0.44 15.96
C GLU A 27 26.22 0.64 15.14
N GLU A 28 25.53 1.76 15.34
CA GLU A 28 24.38 2.17 14.50
C GLU A 28 24.80 2.41 13.04
N LEU A 29 25.97 3.03 12.83
CA LEU A 29 26.54 3.22 11.50
C LEU A 29 26.85 1.89 10.81
N ALA A 30 27.49 0.95 11.52
CA ALA A 30 27.82 -0.38 10.99
C ALA A 30 26.54 -1.17 10.63
N THR A 31 25.53 -1.10 11.48
CA THR A 31 24.22 -1.73 11.24
C THR A 31 23.49 -1.08 10.08
N GLY A 32 23.55 0.24 9.97
CA GLY A 32 23.03 1.02 8.84
C GLY A 32 23.69 0.62 7.52
N TYR A 33 25.01 0.46 7.51
CA TYR A 33 25.77 0.02 6.34
C TYR A 33 25.41 -1.40 5.89
N LEU A 34 25.28 -2.35 6.84
CA LEU A 34 24.84 -3.72 6.54
C LEU A 34 23.44 -3.75 5.93
N ASN A 35 22.52 -2.96 6.46
CA ASN A 35 21.16 -2.84 5.91
C ASN A 35 21.17 -2.21 4.51
N LEU A 36 22.03 -1.22 4.27
CA LEU A 36 22.16 -0.58 2.97
C LEU A 36 22.77 -1.53 1.93
N GLN A 37 23.79 -2.30 2.33
CA GLN A 37 24.40 -3.34 1.50
C GLN A 37 23.41 -4.45 1.15
N LYS A 38 22.56 -4.86 2.10
CA LYS A 38 21.49 -5.83 1.84
C LYS A 38 20.48 -5.30 0.83
N LYS A 39 19.99 -4.06 1.01
CA LYS A 39 19.07 -3.42 0.07
C LYS A 39 19.68 -3.25 -1.33
N LEU A 40 20.96 -2.91 -1.41
CA LEU A 40 21.68 -2.84 -2.70
C LEU A 40 21.80 -4.21 -3.36
N GLY A 41 22.00 -5.28 -2.58
CA GLY A 41 21.99 -6.66 -3.09
C GLY A 41 20.63 -7.11 -3.61
N GLU A 42 19.55 -6.75 -2.91
CA GLU A 42 18.16 -6.98 -3.33
C GLU A 42 17.87 -6.23 -4.65
N GLN A 43 18.20 -4.93 -4.71
CA GLN A 43 18.06 -4.13 -5.94
C GLN A 43 18.89 -4.67 -7.11
N GLY A 44 20.12 -5.14 -6.85
CA GLY A 44 20.96 -5.76 -7.89
C GLY A 44 20.36 -7.05 -8.44
N SER A 45 19.71 -7.84 -7.58
CA SER A 45 19.03 -9.08 -7.96
C SER A 45 17.76 -8.80 -8.76
N GLU A 46 16.94 -7.85 -8.31
CA GLU A 46 15.75 -7.39 -9.04
C GLU A 46 16.11 -6.83 -10.41
N LEU A 47 17.15 -6.00 -10.49
CA LEU A 47 17.60 -5.41 -11.74
C LEU A 47 18.21 -6.46 -12.69
N GLY A 48 18.87 -7.47 -12.13
CA GLY A 48 19.34 -8.64 -12.88
C GLY A 48 18.20 -9.47 -13.46
N ASN A 49 17.13 -9.70 -12.69
CA ASN A 49 15.93 -10.38 -13.16
C ASN A 49 15.20 -9.55 -14.23
N LEU A 50 15.05 -8.24 -14.00
CA LEU A 50 14.42 -7.33 -14.96
C LEU A 50 15.18 -7.28 -16.30
N ARG A 51 16.52 -7.34 -16.26
CA ARG A 51 17.33 -7.45 -17.49
C ARG A 51 17.12 -8.78 -18.20
N LYS A 52 17.05 -9.90 -17.48
CA LYS A 52 16.75 -11.21 -18.08
C LYS A 52 15.36 -11.25 -18.70
N ASP A 53 14.37 -10.67 -18.04
CA ASP A 53 13.00 -10.58 -18.55
C ASP A 53 12.94 -9.68 -19.80
N HIS A 54 13.66 -8.56 -19.78
CA HIS A 54 13.78 -7.65 -20.92
C HIS A 54 14.50 -8.30 -22.11
N ASP A 55 15.58 -9.05 -21.88
CA ASP A 55 16.28 -9.81 -22.92
C ASP A 55 15.41 -10.96 -23.46
N GLY A 56 14.63 -11.61 -22.59
CA GLY A 56 13.62 -12.61 -22.97
C GLY A 56 12.54 -12.02 -23.87
N LEU A 57 11.94 -10.90 -23.47
CA LEU A 57 10.94 -10.17 -24.27
C LEU A 57 11.51 -9.69 -25.59
N ARG A 58 12.75 -9.18 -25.60
CA ARG A 58 13.43 -8.74 -26.81
C ARG A 58 13.68 -9.92 -27.76
N SER A 59 14.12 -11.07 -27.24
CA SER A 59 14.32 -12.27 -28.06
C SER A 59 13.00 -12.77 -28.67
N GLN A 60 11.90 -12.74 -27.92
CA GLN A 60 10.57 -13.08 -28.44
C GLN A 60 10.11 -12.08 -29.51
N ALA A 61 10.35 -10.78 -29.29
CA ALA A 61 10.03 -9.74 -30.27
C ALA A 61 10.88 -9.87 -31.56
N GLU A 62 12.16 -10.23 -31.44
CA GLU A 62 13.05 -10.48 -32.57
C GLU A 62 12.64 -11.74 -33.35
N VAL A 63 12.23 -12.80 -32.67
CA VAL A 63 11.66 -14.01 -33.31
C VAL A 63 10.38 -13.66 -34.06
N LEU A 64 9.45 -12.93 -33.42
CA LEU A 64 8.21 -12.47 -34.05
C LEU A 64 8.47 -11.58 -35.27
N ALA A 65 9.41 -10.63 -35.15
CA ALA A 65 9.81 -9.76 -36.24
C ALA A 65 10.46 -10.53 -37.39
N MET A 66 11.27 -11.55 -37.11
CA MET A 66 11.84 -12.43 -38.13
C MET A 66 10.75 -13.27 -38.82
N THR A 67 9.80 -13.84 -38.08
CA THR A 67 8.67 -14.58 -38.69
C THR A 67 7.76 -13.68 -39.53
N LEU A 68 7.49 -12.46 -39.07
CA LEU A 68 6.72 -11.47 -39.84
C LEU A 68 7.47 -11.04 -41.10
N LYS A 69 8.78 -10.82 -40.99
CA LYS A 69 9.64 -10.49 -42.13
C LYS A 69 9.73 -11.65 -43.13
N GLU A 70 9.77 -12.90 -42.65
CA GLU A 70 9.75 -14.08 -43.48
C GLU A 70 8.40 -14.25 -44.22
N GLN A 71 7.28 -13.98 -43.54
CA GLN A 71 5.94 -13.94 -44.16
C GLN A 71 5.79 -12.80 -45.17
N LEU A 72 6.29 -11.61 -44.86
CA LEU A 72 6.29 -10.46 -45.78
C LEU A 72 7.21 -10.69 -46.99
N SER A 73 8.31 -11.42 -46.83
CA SER A 73 9.23 -11.75 -47.93
C SER A 73 8.73 -12.88 -48.83
N LYS A 74 7.76 -13.69 -48.36
CA LYS A 74 7.16 -14.81 -49.11
C LYS A 74 5.83 -14.47 -49.79
N GLY A 75 5.34 -13.23 -49.67
CA GLY A 75 4.02 -12.84 -50.18
C GLY A 75 4.04 -11.50 -50.92
N GLU A 76 4.48 -11.51 -52.18
CA GLU A 76 4.13 -10.42 -53.09
C GLU A 76 2.65 -10.58 -53.51
N LYS A 77 1.85 -9.56 -53.19
CA LYS A 77 0.47 -9.28 -53.63
C LYS A 77 -0.66 -10.13 -53.05
N THR A 78 -1.22 -9.67 -51.94
CA THR A 78 -2.68 -9.48 -51.82
C THR A 78 -2.98 -8.36 -50.84
N SER A 79 -3.74 -7.37 -51.29
CA SER A 79 -4.23 -6.23 -50.52
C SER A 79 -5.08 -6.70 -49.34
N ALA A 80 -4.67 -6.34 -48.12
CA ALA A 80 -5.46 -6.54 -46.91
C ALA A 80 -6.68 -5.59 -46.92
N LYS A 81 -7.82 -6.10 -47.38
CA LYS A 81 -9.11 -5.79 -46.74
C LYS A 81 -9.16 -6.61 -45.45
N PRO A 82 -9.79 -6.12 -44.37
CA PRO A 82 -10.04 -6.95 -43.20
C PRO A 82 -10.94 -8.09 -43.68
N GLU A 83 -10.40 -9.30 -43.76
CA GLU A 83 -11.22 -10.46 -44.14
C GLU A 83 -12.26 -10.69 -43.04
N PRO A 84 -13.51 -11.02 -43.42
CA PRO A 84 -14.43 -11.63 -42.48
C PRO A 84 -13.75 -12.90 -41.94
N THR A 85 -13.96 -13.23 -40.67
CA THR A 85 -13.51 -14.51 -40.08
C THR A 85 -13.80 -15.65 -41.05
N THR A 86 -12.78 -16.12 -41.77
CA THR A 86 -12.91 -17.13 -42.80
C THR A 86 -13.26 -18.42 -42.08
N ASP A 87 -14.46 -18.95 -42.32
CA ASP A 87 -14.93 -20.15 -41.63
C ASP A 87 -14.26 -21.38 -42.25
N TYR A 88 -13.00 -21.61 -41.88
CA TYR A 88 -12.15 -22.67 -42.43
C TYR A 88 -12.82 -24.06 -42.33
N GLY A 89 -13.65 -24.28 -41.30
CA GLY A 89 -14.43 -25.51 -41.15
C GLY A 89 -15.48 -25.70 -42.25
N LYS A 90 -16.19 -24.62 -42.63
CA LYS A 90 -17.14 -24.67 -43.76
C LYS A 90 -16.44 -24.85 -45.10
N GLU A 91 -15.31 -24.18 -45.30
CA GLU A 91 -14.55 -24.32 -46.55
C GLU A 91 -13.93 -25.71 -46.71
N LEU A 92 -13.42 -26.27 -45.61
CA LEU A 92 -12.86 -27.63 -45.60
C LEU A 92 -13.95 -28.67 -45.88
N ALA A 93 -15.14 -28.53 -45.28
CA ALA A 93 -16.28 -29.40 -45.57
C ALA A 93 -16.77 -29.27 -47.04
N SER A 94 -16.66 -28.09 -47.64
CA SER A 94 -16.96 -27.89 -49.07
C SER A 94 -15.96 -28.62 -49.97
N VAL A 95 -14.66 -28.52 -49.67
CA VAL A 95 -13.61 -29.19 -50.43
C VAL A 95 -13.69 -30.71 -50.27
N GLU A 96 -14.01 -31.22 -49.09
CA GLU A 96 -14.22 -32.66 -48.87
C GLU A 96 -15.42 -33.19 -49.66
N LYS A 97 -16.51 -32.41 -49.79
CA LYS A 97 -17.63 -32.76 -50.67
C LYS A 97 -17.23 -32.76 -52.14
N GLU A 98 -16.48 -31.75 -52.60
CA GLU A 98 -15.94 -31.71 -53.97
C GLU A 98 -15.05 -32.92 -54.27
N ILE A 99 -14.30 -33.42 -53.29
CA ILE A 99 -13.51 -34.65 -53.41
C ILE A 99 -14.41 -35.89 -53.53
N GLN A 100 -15.50 -35.97 -52.76
CA GLN A 100 -16.45 -37.09 -52.78
C GLN A 100 -17.29 -37.14 -54.07
N GLU A 101 -17.60 -35.99 -54.65
CA GLU A 101 -18.37 -35.85 -55.88
C GLU A 101 -17.50 -35.97 -57.15
N LEU A 102 -16.17 -36.08 -56.99
CA LEU A 102 -15.22 -36.16 -58.10
C LEU A 102 -15.37 -37.48 -58.86
N ASP A 103 -15.64 -37.40 -60.17
CA ASP A 103 -15.79 -38.59 -61.02
C ASP A 103 -14.43 -39.29 -61.26
N PRO A 104 -14.25 -40.54 -60.79
CA PRO A 104 -12.99 -41.29 -60.93
C PRO A 104 -12.61 -41.62 -62.37
N VAL A 105 -13.53 -41.49 -63.32
CA VAL A 105 -13.31 -41.76 -64.75
C VAL A 105 -13.08 -40.48 -65.56
N SER A 106 -13.13 -39.31 -64.92
CA SER A 106 -12.93 -38.02 -65.60
C SER A 106 -11.49 -37.80 -66.07
N ASP A 107 -11.36 -37.20 -67.25
CA ASP A 107 -10.05 -36.77 -67.77
C ASP A 107 -9.46 -35.72 -66.84
N GLY A 108 -8.35 -36.08 -66.18
CA GLY A 108 -7.67 -35.22 -65.22
C GLY A 108 -8.07 -35.44 -63.75
N TYR A 109 -8.85 -36.48 -63.43
CA TYR A 109 -9.23 -36.87 -62.06
C TYR A 109 -8.06 -36.81 -61.05
N GLN A 110 -6.90 -37.38 -61.40
CA GLN A 110 -5.74 -37.36 -60.48
C GLN A 110 -5.21 -35.95 -60.21
N LYS A 111 -5.26 -35.07 -61.20
CA LYS A 111 -4.78 -33.68 -61.08
C LYS A 111 -5.75 -32.83 -60.27
N THR A 112 -7.06 -33.00 -60.49
CA THR A 112 -8.11 -32.32 -59.71
C THR A 112 -8.15 -32.83 -58.27
N LEU A 113 -8.04 -34.13 -58.06
CA LEU A 113 -7.93 -34.73 -56.72
C LEU A 113 -6.71 -34.20 -55.97
N ALA A 114 -5.52 -34.22 -56.58
CA ALA A 114 -4.30 -33.70 -55.95
C ALA A 114 -4.42 -32.20 -55.60
N SER A 115 -5.08 -31.41 -56.45
CA SER A 115 -5.34 -29.99 -56.18
C SER A 115 -6.29 -29.79 -55.00
N LEU A 116 -7.39 -30.55 -54.93
CA LEU A 116 -8.37 -30.46 -53.85
C LEU A 116 -7.81 -30.97 -52.52
N VAL A 117 -7.05 -32.08 -52.52
CA VAL A 117 -6.36 -32.60 -51.33
C VAL A 117 -5.33 -31.60 -50.81
N SER A 118 -4.57 -30.95 -51.71
CA SER A 118 -3.65 -29.87 -51.33
C SER A 118 -4.38 -28.67 -50.71
N LYS A 119 -5.53 -28.28 -51.27
CA LYS A 119 -6.38 -27.21 -50.72
C LYS A 119 -6.93 -27.58 -49.34
N ALA A 120 -7.46 -28.80 -49.16
CA ALA A 120 -7.94 -29.29 -47.87
C ALA A 120 -6.82 -29.28 -46.81
N THR A 121 -5.62 -29.73 -47.18
CA THR A 121 -4.45 -29.73 -46.27
C THR A 121 -4.05 -28.32 -45.85
N ARG A 122 -4.09 -27.34 -46.77
CA ARG A 122 -3.80 -25.93 -46.45
C ARG A 122 -4.87 -25.33 -45.54
N LEU A 123 -6.15 -25.60 -45.78
CA LEU A 123 -7.25 -25.12 -44.94
C LEU A 123 -7.18 -25.72 -43.53
N ALA A 124 -6.88 -27.02 -43.41
CA ALA A 124 -6.69 -27.67 -42.12
C ALA A 124 -5.51 -27.08 -41.33
N ALA A 125 -4.40 -26.81 -42.02
CA ALA A 125 -3.23 -26.18 -41.39
C ALA A 125 -3.53 -24.74 -40.94
N ALA A 126 -4.28 -23.97 -41.74
CA ALA A 126 -4.68 -22.61 -41.40
C ALA A 126 -5.64 -22.58 -40.18
N ASP A 127 -6.64 -23.47 -40.15
CA ASP A 127 -7.57 -23.63 -39.03
C ASP A 127 -6.84 -23.99 -37.73
N GLN A 128 -5.92 -24.96 -37.78
CA GLN A 128 -5.12 -25.34 -36.62
C GLN A 128 -4.22 -24.19 -36.15
N HIS A 129 -3.61 -23.46 -37.09
CA HIS A 129 -2.78 -22.30 -36.78
C HIS A 129 -3.59 -21.20 -36.09
N GLU A 130 -4.77 -20.85 -36.60
CA GLU A 130 -5.63 -19.83 -35.98
C GLU A 130 -6.12 -20.27 -34.60
N LYS A 131 -6.53 -21.54 -34.43
CA LYS A 131 -6.88 -22.10 -33.12
C LYS A 131 -5.73 -22.01 -32.12
N THR A 132 -4.50 -22.32 -32.56
CA THR A 132 -3.32 -22.23 -31.70
C THR A 132 -3.00 -20.78 -31.32
N LEU A 133 -3.13 -19.83 -32.24
CA LEU A 133 -2.96 -18.41 -31.96
C LEU A 133 -4.03 -17.87 -31.02
N GLY A 134 -5.29 -18.27 -31.22
CA GLY A 134 -6.39 -17.92 -30.31
C GLY A 134 -6.13 -18.44 -28.89
N ALA A 135 -5.78 -19.72 -28.76
CA ALA A 135 -5.45 -20.34 -27.48
C ALA A 135 -4.24 -19.68 -26.80
N ALA A 136 -3.18 -19.38 -27.56
CA ALA A 136 -2.00 -18.68 -27.05
C ALA A 136 -2.33 -17.25 -26.62
N GLY A 137 -3.16 -16.53 -27.39
CA GLY A 137 -3.63 -15.19 -27.04
C GLY A 137 -4.48 -15.17 -25.77
N ASP A 138 -5.35 -16.16 -25.58
CA ASP A 138 -6.16 -16.29 -24.38
C ASP A 138 -5.33 -16.68 -23.16
N LEU A 139 -4.33 -17.55 -23.32
CA LEU A 139 -3.35 -17.86 -22.26
C LEU A 139 -2.57 -16.60 -21.86
N PHE A 140 -2.06 -15.85 -22.84
CA PHE A 140 -1.31 -14.63 -22.58
C PHE A 140 -2.15 -13.56 -21.86
N LYS A 141 -3.41 -13.38 -22.28
CA LYS A 141 -4.36 -12.49 -21.59
C LYS A 141 -4.59 -12.93 -20.15
N LYS A 142 -4.80 -14.24 -19.91
CA LYS A 142 -4.98 -14.78 -18.57
C LYS A 142 -3.75 -14.52 -17.70
N GLU A 143 -2.56 -14.82 -18.21
CA GLU A 143 -1.31 -14.59 -17.48
C GLU A 143 -1.10 -13.10 -17.14
N LEU A 144 -1.38 -12.20 -18.08
CA LEU A 144 -1.34 -10.76 -17.81
C LEU A 144 -2.33 -10.37 -16.72
N THR A 145 -3.58 -10.83 -16.80
CA THR A 145 -4.58 -10.53 -15.76
C THR A 145 -4.20 -11.09 -14.40
N GLU A 146 -3.67 -12.31 -14.34
CA GLU A 146 -3.21 -12.93 -13.09
C GLU A 146 -2.02 -12.19 -12.50
N ARG A 147 -1.07 -11.77 -13.34
CA ARG A 147 0.08 -10.96 -12.92
C ARG A 147 -0.39 -9.63 -12.33
N ASP A 148 -1.30 -8.96 -13.02
CA ASP A 148 -1.80 -7.65 -12.59
C ASP A 148 -2.62 -7.77 -11.29
N VAL A 149 -3.43 -8.83 -11.14
CA VAL A 149 -4.13 -9.15 -9.87
C VAL A 149 -3.14 -9.41 -8.74
N LYS A 150 -2.11 -10.24 -8.96
CA LYS A 150 -1.09 -10.53 -7.94
C LYS A 150 -0.33 -9.27 -7.53
N SER A 151 0.07 -8.44 -8.50
CA SER A 151 0.74 -7.16 -8.24
C SER A 151 -0.15 -6.23 -7.42
N SER A 152 -1.43 -6.12 -7.77
CA SER A 152 -2.38 -5.30 -7.02
C SER A 152 -2.61 -5.82 -5.60
N GLN A 153 -2.72 -7.14 -5.40
CA GLN A 153 -2.83 -7.73 -4.06
C GLN A 153 -1.58 -7.48 -3.22
N GLN A 154 -0.40 -7.64 -3.81
CA GLN A 154 0.86 -7.38 -3.12
C GLN A 154 0.95 -5.91 -2.69
N ALA A 155 0.68 -4.98 -3.61
CA ALA A 155 0.66 -3.54 -3.30
C ALA A 155 -0.36 -3.20 -2.20
N PHE A 156 -1.50 -3.89 -2.16
CA PHE A 156 -2.47 -3.72 -1.07
C PHE A 156 -1.91 -4.17 0.28
N TYR A 157 -1.31 -5.36 0.35
CA TYR A 157 -0.74 -5.88 1.59
C TYR A 157 0.46 -5.05 2.07
N ASP A 158 1.30 -4.58 1.16
CA ASP A 158 2.43 -3.71 1.49
C ASP A 158 1.94 -2.37 2.07
N ALA A 159 0.88 -1.80 1.51
CA ALA A 159 0.26 -0.58 2.02
C ALA A 159 -0.56 -0.79 3.32
N ASN A 160 -1.01 -2.03 3.59
CA ASN A 160 -1.89 -2.38 4.70
C ASN A 160 -1.35 -3.61 5.44
N PRO A 161 -0.19 -3.50 6.12
CA PRO A 161 0.42 -4.63 6.80
C PRO A 161 -0.49 -5.24 7.87
N THR A 162 -1.30 -4.41 8.52
CA THR A 162 -2.25 -4.83 9.56
C THR A 162 -3.41 -5.66 9.04
N PHE A 163 -3.64 -5.70 7.71
CA PHE A 163 -4.69 -6.54 7.14
C PHE A 163 -4.47 -8.01 7.45
N GLN A 164 -3.22 -8.50 7.42
CA GLN A 164 -2.91 -9.91 7.66
C GLN A 164 -2.78 -10.26 9.16
N ASP A 165 -2.82 -9.27 10.05
CA ASP A 165 -2.68 -9.51 11.47
C ASP A 165 -3.83 -10.38 12.00
N PRO A 166 -3.56 -11.41 12.81
CA PRO A 166 -4.60 -12.30 13.35
C PRO A 166 -5.70 -11.55 14.11
N ALA A 167 -5.34 -10.49 14.84
CA ALA A 167 -6.28 -9.66 15.57
C ALA A 167 -7.23 -8.90 14.62
N MET A 168 -6.70 -8.33 13.54
CA MET A 168 -7.51 -7.63 12.55
C MET A 168 -8.40 -8.59 11.77
N GLN A 169 -7.88 -9.76 11.40
CA GLN A 169 -8.63 -10.82 10.73
C GLN A 169 -9.80 -11.32 11.60
N ALA A 170 -9.63 -11.38 12.93
CA ALA A 170 -10.73 -11.70 13.84
C ALA A 170 -11.82 -10.62 13.82
N ARG A 171 -11.43 -9.34 13.86
CA ARG A 171 -12.37 -8.21 13.77
C ARG A 171 -13.11 -8.16 12.44
N ILE A 172 -12.42 -8.41 11.32
CA ILE A 172 -13.01 -8.50 9.98
C ILE A 172 -14.06 -9.62 9.94
N LYS A 173 -13.74 -10.82 10.44
CA LYS A 173 -14.69 -11.94 10.50
C LYS A 173 -15.91 -11.61 11.34
N GLU A 174 -15.71 -10.96 12.48
CA GLU A 174 -16.80 -10.53 13.36
C GLU A 174 -17.68 -9.48 12.69
N TYR A 175 -17.07 -8.54 11.96
CA TYR A 175 -17.79 -7.51 11.20
C TYR A 175 -18.68 -8.15 10.13
N ILE A 176 -18.13 -9.05 9.31
CA ILE A 176 -18.87 -9.78 8.28
C ILE A 176 -19.98 -10.63 8.90
N ALA A 177 -19.71 -11.29 10.04
CA ALA A 177 -20.73 -12.09 10.72
C ALA A 177 -21.89 -11.26 11.29
N LYS A 178 -21.63 -9.98 11.62
CA LYS A 178 -22.64 -9.02 12.08
C LYS A 178 -23.42 -8.39 10.93
N ASP A 179 -22.84 -8.35 9.72
CA ASP A 179 -23.52 -7.86 8.53
C ASP A 179 -24.62 -8.83 8.10
N LYS A 180 -25.88 -8.40 8.25
CA LYS A 180 -27.07 -9.16 7.83
C LYS A 180 -27.37 -9.01 6.33
N THR A 181 -26.75 -8.05 5.66
CA THR A 181 -26.97 -7.78 4.23
C THR A 181 -26.14 -8.69 3.34
N GLY A 182 -25.05 -9.25 3.88
CA GLY A 182 -24.11 -10.10 3.14
C GLY A 182 -23.35 -9.33 2.06
N MET A 183 -23.30 -8.00 2.17
CA MET A 183 -22.60 -7.13 1.21
C MET A 183 -21.20 -6.78 1.67
N SER A 184 -20.86 -7.01 2.95
CA SER A 184 -19.51 -6.80 3.47
C SER A 184 -18.57 -7.91 3.01
N ASP A 185 -17.49 -7.52 2.35
CA ASP A 185 -16.34 -8.36 2.03
C ASP A 185 -15.17 -8.06 3.00
N PRO A 186 -14.13 -8.91 3.06
CA PRO A 186 -13.00 -8.69 3.97
C PRO A 186 -12.26 -7.37 3.79
N LEU A 187 -12.18 -6.84 2.57
CA LEU A 187 -11.47 -5.59 2.27
C LEU A 187 -12.32 -4.37 2.65
N SER A 188 -13.61 -4.39 2.33
CA SER A 188 -14.55 -3.34 2.72
C SER A 188 -14.71 -3.30 4.24
N ALA A 189 -14.88 -4.46 4.89
CA ALA A 189 -14.91 -4.58 6.35
C ALA A 189 -13.62 -4.03 6.99
N PHE A 190 -12.45 -4.35 6.45
CA PHE A 190 -11.18 -3.82 6.95
C PHE A 190 -11.11 -2.29 6.89
N ARG A 191 -11.51 -1.69 5.77
CA ARG A 191 -11.49 -0.23 5.61
C ARG A 191 -12.50 0.46 6.53
N GLU A 192 -13.66 -0.14 6.74
CA GLU A 192 -14.66 0.38 7.67
C GLU A 192 -14.17 0.32 9.11
N ILE A 193 -13.55 -0.80 9.52
CA ILE A 193 -12.91 -0.93 10.83
C ILE A 193 -11.84 0.15 11.02
N GLN A 194 -10.94 0.34 10.05
CA GLN A 194 -9.91 1.38 10.13
C GLN A 194 -10.51 2.79 10.25
N ARG A 195 -11.54 3.09 9.47
CA ARG A 195 -12.24 4.38 9.53
C ARG A 195 -12.85 4.61 10.91
N ASP A 196 -13.50 3.58 11.45
CA ASP A 196 -14.15 3.66 12.75
C ASP A 196 -13.13 3.81 13.89
N ASP A 197 -11.98 3.13 13.79
CA ASP A 197 -10.85 3.26 14.73
C ASP A 197 -10.26 4.69 14.70
N ILE A 198 -10.00 5.25 13.52
CA ILE A 198 -9.53 6.63 13.36
C ILE A 198 -10.55 7.62 13.94
N ALA A 199 -11.84 7.41 13.73
CA ALA A 199 -12.89 8.26 14.27
C ALA A 199 -12.94 8.18 15.81
N ALA A 200 -12.74 6.99 16.38
CA ALA A 200 -12.67 6.80 17.83
C ALA A 200 -11.45 7.50 18.44
N GLU A 201 -10.27 7.35 17.85
CA GLU A 201 -9.04 8.02 18.29
C GLU A 201 -9.15 9.54 18.19
N ALA A 202 -9.70 10.06 17.10
CA ALA A 202 -9.93 11.50 16.93
C ALA A 202 -10.86 12.05 18.02
N LYS A 203 -11.89 11.30 18.41
CA LYS A 203 -12.79 11.70 19.49
C LYS A 203 -12.08 11.72 20.86
N VAL A 204 -11.30 10.69 21.17
CA VAL A 204 -10.49 10.64 22.40
C VAL A 204 -9.53 11.83 22.46
N ALA A 205 -8.82 12.12 21.37
CA ALA A 205 -7.91 13.26 21.30
C ALA A 205 -8.63 14.61 21.47
N LEU A 206 -9.86 14.74 20.96
CA LEU A 206 -10.68 15.94 21.18
C LEU A 206 -11.11 16.09 22.64
N ASP A 207 -11.52 15.00 23.27
CA ASP A 207 -11.93 14.98 24.68
C ASP A 207 -10.73 15.31 25.61
N GLU A 208 -9.57 14.71 25.35
CA GLU A 208 -8.32 15.02 26.07
C GLU A 208 -7.91 16.49 25.91
N ASN A 209 -7.98 17.04 24.69
CA ASN A 209 -7.70 18.45 24.45
C ASN A 209 -8.70 19.38 25.16
N ALA A 210 -9.97 18.98 25.24
CA ALA A 210 -10.98 19.74 25.98
C ALA A 210 -10.69 19.73 27.49
N GLU A 211 -10.26 18.59 28.05
CA GLU A 211 -9.81 18.49 29.45
C GLU A 211 -8.56 19.32 29.72
N LEU A 212 -7.55 19.26 28.84
CA LEU A 212 -6.33 20.06 28.96
C LEU A 212 -6.65 21.56 28.93
N LYS A 213 -7.54 22.00 28.03
CA LYS A 213 -8.00 23.40 28.00
C LYS A 213 -8.72 23.79 29.28
N LYS A 214 -9.57 22.93 29.85
CA LYS A 214 -10.20 23.18 31.15
C LYS A 214 -9.15 23.33 32.25
N ARG A 215 -8.20 22.41 32.36
CA ARG A 215 -7.11 22.47 33.36
C ARG A 215 -6.27 23.73 33.20
N LEU A 216 -5.94 24.12 31.97
CA LEU A 216 -5.18 25.34 31.68
C LEU A 216 -5.97 26.60 32.06
N ASN A 217 -7.29 26.64 31.81
CA ASN A 217 -8.14 27.75 32.24
C ASN A 217 -8.30 27.81 33.77
N LEU A 218 -8.37 26.66 34.45
CA LEU A 218 -8.34 26.63 35.92
C LEU A 218 -7.01 27.16 36.45
N ALA A 219 -5.87 26.74 35.88
CA ALA A 219 -4.54 27.21 36.26
C ALA A 219 -4.39 28.72 36.06
N LYS A 220 -4.85 29.25 34.91
CA LYS A 220 -4.90 30.70 34.68
C LYS A 220 -5.81 31.41 35.68
N GLY A 221 -6.98 30.85 35.97
CA GLY A 221 -7.90 31.39 36.97
C GLY A 221 -7.29 31.40 38.37
N THR A 222 -6.52 30.38 38.76
CA THR A 222 -5.78 30.36 40.04
C THR A 222 -4.67 31.42 40.07
N ASP A 223 -3.96 31.63 38.95
CA ASP A 223 -2.93 32.65 38.85
C ASP A 223 -3.50 34.08 38.84
N GLU A 224 -4.68 34.28 38.24
CA GLU A 224 -5.39 35.56 38.22
C GLU A 224 -6.05 35.87 39.58
N THR A 225 -6.63 34.87 40.26
CA THR A 225 -7.20 35.05 41.61
C THR A 225 -6.13 35.24 42.68
N GLY A 226 -4.89 34.80 42.45
CA GLY A 226 -3.71 35.18 43.24
C GLY A 226 -3.27 36.63 43.06
N LYS A 227 -3.77 37.33 42.03
CA LYS A 227 -3.57 38.76 41.79
C LYS A 227 -4.86 39.51 42.08
N VAL A 228 -5.11 39.80 43.36
CA VAL A 228 -6.10 40.83 43.73
C VAL A 228 -5.61 42.17 43.17
N ILE A 229 -6.10 42.55 41.99
CA ILE A 229 -5.93 43.91 41.47
C ILE A 229 -6.81 44.81 42.34
N VAL A 230 -6.21 45.36 43.39
CA VAL A 230 -6.80 46.49 44.11
C VAL A 230 -6.87 47.64 43.11
N LYS A 231 -8.07 48.10 42.81
CA LYS A 231 -8.37 49.16 41.84
C LYS A 231 -7.53 50.40 42.17
N GLY A 232 -6.45 50.63 41.40
CA GLY A 232 -5.57 51.79 41.58
C GLY A 232 -4.07 51.59 41.32
N GLN A 233 -3.56 50.40 40.98
CA GLN A 233 -2.12 50.24 40.67
C GLN A 233 -1.84 49.97 39.19
N SER A 234 -1.06 50.86 38.57
CA SER A 234 -0.47 50.69 37.24
C SER A 234 0.50 49.50 37.17
N PRO A 235 0.62 48.84 36.01
CA PRO A 235 1.49 47.69 35.83
C PRO A 235 2.96 48.15 35.80
N GLY A 236 3.74 47.80 36.83
CA GLY A 236 5.18 48.10 36.84
C GLY A 236 5.90 48.14 38.19
N GLN A 237 5.20 47.99 39.33
CA GLN A 237 5.87 47.96 40.64
C GLN A 237 5.70 46.60 41.31
N SER A 238 6.77 45.81 41.31
CA SER A 238 6.92 44.64 42.18
C SER A 238 6.79 45.09 43.64
N LYS A 239 5.73 44.65 44.31
CA LYS A 239 5.58 44.84 45.76
C LYS A 239 6.38 43.77 46.49
N THR A 240 7.36 44.27 47.23
CA THR A 240 8.03 43.70 48.39
C THR A 240 7.22 42.64 49.14
N ASN A 241 7.89 41.54 49.48
CA ASN A 241 7.44 40.45 50.36
C ASN A 241 6.53 40.98 51.49
N GLN A 242 5.23 40.65 51.44
CA GLN A 242 4.38 40.87 52.58
C GLN A 242 4.69 39.81 53.65
N PRO A 243 4.76 40.21 54.94
CA PRO A 243 5.00 39.26 56.01
C PRO A 243 3.80 38.33 56.15
N LYS A 244 4.07 37.02 56.27
CA LYS A 244 3.05 36.03 56.62
C LYS A 244 2.45 36.43 57.98
N LEU A 245 1.16 36.78 57.99
CA LEU A 245 0.41 37.00 59.23
C LEU A 245 0.44 35.72 60.06
N SER A 246 0.70 35.87 61.37
CA SER A 246 0.80 34.73 62.28
C SER A 246 -0.61 34.21 62.60
N GLY A 247 -0.72 32.95 63.05
CA GLY A 247 -2.01 32.34 63.39
C GLY A 247 -2.86 33.15 64.37
N LYS A 248 -2.20 33.91 65.27
CA LYS A 248 -2.90 34.81 66.22
C LYS A 248 -3.63 35.96 65.53
N ASP A 249 -3.09 36.49 64.44
CA ASP A 249 -3.67 37.62 63.72
C ASP A 249 -4.89 37.19 62.90
N LEU A 250 -4.86 35.95 62.39
CA LEU A 250 -5.99 35.32 61.71
C LEU A 250 -7.12 34.98 62.68
N ASP A 251 -6.78 34.44 63.86
CA ASP A 251 -7.76 34.13 64.89
C ASP A 251 -8.44 35.40 65.44
N ALA A 252 -7.68 36.49 65.61
CA ALA A 252 -8.24 37.78 66.01
C ALA A 252 -9.21 38.35 64.96
N GLY A 253 -8.88 38.22 63.67
CA GLY A 253 -9.76 38.63 62.57
C GLY A 253 -11.05 37.79 62.50
N ALA A 254 -10.94 36.48 62.69
CA ALA A 254 -12.10 35.58 62.73
C ALA A 254 -13.02 35.86 63.93
N LEU A 255 -12.45 36.14 65.10
CA LEU A 255 -13.19 36.52 66.30
C LEU A 255 -13.89 37.88 66.15
N ALA A 256 -13.24 38.85 65.51
CA ALA A 256 -13.85 40.15 65.21
C ALA A 256 -15.03 40.01 64.23
N ALA A 257 -14.90 39.16 63.20
CA ALA A 257 -15.98 38.86 62.26
C ALA A 257 -17.16 38.13 62.93
N LEU A 258 -16.87 37.25 63.90
CA LEU A 258 -17.89 36.56 64.71
C LEU A 258 -18.61 37.48 65.71
N ARG A 259 -17.92 38.49 66.26
CA ARG A 259 -18.56 39.50 67.11
C ARG A 259 -19.46 40.45 66.29
N ALA A 260 -18.97 40.86 65.13
CA ALA A 260 -19.74 41.67 64.19
C ALA A 260 -21.01 40.94 63.69
N SER A 261 -20.96 39.62 63.46
CA SER A 261 -22.14 38.85 63.04
C SER A 261 -23.12 38.55 64.19
N ARG A 262 -22.68 38.72 65.45
CA ARG A 262 -23.54 38.66 66.64
C ARG A 262 -24.10 40.02 67.06
N GLY A 263 -23.77 41.10 66.32
CA GLY A 263 -24.28 42.44 66.58
C GLY A 263 -23.66 43.15 67.78
N GLU A 264 -22.53 42.65 68.28
CA GLU A 264 -21.76 43.28 69.36
C GLU A 264 -20.53 43.94 68.74
N ALA A 265 -20.58 45.27 68.61
CA ALA A 265 -19.45 46.12 68.24
C ALA A 265 -18.96 46.89 69.47
#